data_AF-A0A183C3P7-F1
#
_entry.id   AF-A0A183C3P7-F1
#
_cell.length_a   1.000
_cell.length_b   1.000
_cell.length_c   1.000
_cell.angle_alpha   90.00
_cell.angle_beta   90.00
_cell.angle_gamma   90.00
#
_symmetry.space_group_name_H-M   'P 1'
#
loop_
_entity.id
_entity.type
_entity.pdbx_description
1 polymer ?
#
loop_
_entity_poly.entity_id
_entity_poly.type
_entity_poly.pdbx_seq_one_letter_code
_entity_poly.pdbx_strand_id
1 'polypeptide(L)' 'MSKYFASRARIVTKIAKYPHVEDYRRAMLDTDEKQFINIRLVIIEMRNHFATLYDLLMKNIDKIKKPRTSHAEHMMY' A
#
# COMPACT_ATOMS: atom_id res chain seq x y z
N MET A 1 4.07 6.59 -7.28
CA MET A 1 4.42 8.03 -7.33
C MET A 1 4.97 8.49 -8.68
N SER A 2 6.10 7.98 -9.20
CA SER A 2 6.65 8.44 -10.51
C SER A 2 5.66 8.40 -11.69
N LYS A 3 4.87 7.31 -11.80
CA LYS A 3 3.85 7.16 -12.86
C LYS A 3 2.76 8.25 -12.83
N TYR A 4 2.40 8.76 -11.66
CA TYR A 4 1.40 9.83 -11.54
C TYR A 4 1.92 11.11 -12.17
N PHE A 5 3.11 11.56 -11.75
CA PHE A 5 3.70 12.79 -12.25
C PHE A 5 3.88 12.75 -13.76
N ALA A 6 4.35 11.62 -14.30
CA ALA A 6 4.45 11.44 -15.75
C ALA A 6 3.09 11.50 -16.45
N SER A 7 2.05 10.86 -15.89
CA SER A 7 0.70 10.89 -16.46
C SER A 7 0.08 12.28 -16.42
N ARG A 8 0.21 12.96 -15.28
CA ARG A 8 -0.31 14.32 -15.08
C ARG A 8 0.37 15.32 -16.01
N ALA A 9 1.71 15.23 -16.16
CA ALA A 9 2.47 16.08 -17.09
C ALA A 9 2.01 15.90 -18.55
N ARG A 10 1.71 14.66 -18.98
CA ARG A 10 1.15 14.41 -20.32
C ARG A 10 -0.22 15.07 -20.50
N ILE A 11 -1.09 15.03 -19.49
CA ILE A 11 -2.41 15.67 -19.54
C ILE A 11 -2.25 17.20 -19.60
N VAL A 12 -1.38 17.79 -18.76
CA VAL A 12 -1.10 19.25 -18.80
C VAL A 12 -0.61 19.68 -20.18
N THR A 13 0.26 18.87 -20.81
CA THR A 13 0.72 19.13 -22.18
C THR A 13 -0.45 19.12 -23.18
N LYS A 14 -1.45 18.25 -22.99
CA LYS A 14 -2.66 18.21 -23.82
C LYS A 14 -3.57 19.42 -23.59
N ILE A 15 -3.75 19.85 -22.35
CA ILE A 15 -4.50 21.08 -22.01
C ILE A 15 -3.87 22.30 -22.70
N ALA A 16 -2.54 22.44 -22.62
CA ALA A 16 -1.83 23.55 -23.25
C ALA A 16 -1.95 23.53 -24.79
N LYS A 17 -1.92 22.35 -25.41
CA LYS A 17 -2.05 22.19 -26.88
C LYS A 17 -3.49 22.36 -27.38
N TYR A 18 -4.49 21.98 -26.58
CA TYR A 18 -5.90 21.96 -26.97
C TYR A 18 -6.78 22.60 -25.89
N PRO A 19 -6.68 23.93 -25.68
CA PRO A 19 -7.33 24.60 -24.56
C PRO A 19 -8.87 24.65 -24.64
N HIS A 20 -9.44 24.36 -25.81
CA HIS A 20 -10.89 24.28 -26.05
C HIS A 20 -11.47 22.89 -25.75
N VAL A 21 -10.62 21.88 -25.52
CA VAL A 21 -11.05 20.52 -25.19
C VAL A 21 -11.11 20.38 -23.66
N GLU A 22 -12.28 20.62 -23.09
CA GLU A 22 -12.50 20.58 -21.64
C GLU A 22 -12.23 19.22 -21.01
N ASP A 23 -12.36 18.13 -21.78
CA ASP A 23 -12.11 16.77 -21.31
C ASP A 23 -10.69 16.59 -20.76
N TYR A 24 -9.70 17.32 -21.28
CA TYR A 24 -8.35 17.26 -20.73
C TYR A 24 -8.24 17.90 -19.34
N ARG A 25 -9.01 18.96 -19.06
CA ARG A 25 -9.09 19.53 -17.70
C ARG A 25 -9.82 18.56 -16.77
N ARG A 26 -10.91 17.94 -17.22
CA ARG A 26 -11.63 16.93 -16.45
C ARG A 26 -10.75 15.72 -16.13
N ALA A 27 -10.02 15.19 -17.12
CA ALA A 27 -9.11 14.07 -16.94
C ALA A 27 -7.98 14.36 -15.94
N MET A 28 -7.53 15.62 -15.83
CA MET A 28 -6.57 16.03 -14.80
C MET A 28 -7.17 15.91 -13.40
N LEU A 29 -8.40 16.39 -13.20
CA LEU A 29 -9.12 16.26 -11.92
C LEU A 29 -9.31 14.79 -11.54
N ASP A 30 -9.78 13.96 -12.48
CA ASP A 30 -9.98 12.53 -12.24
C ASP A 30 -8.66 11.82 -11.90
N THR A 31 -7.55 12.22 -12.54
CA THR A 31 -6.22 11.66 -12.26
C THR A 31 -5.74 12.02 -10.86
N ASP A 32 -5.94 13.27 -10.44
CA ASP A 32 -5.55 13.78 -9.12
C ASP A 32 -6.40 13.11 -8.02
N GLU A 33 -7.72 13.00 -8.22
CA GLU A 33 -8.64 12.30 -7.31
C GLU A 33 -8.28 10.81 -7.17
N LYS A 34 -8.01 10.13 -8.29
CA LYS A 34 -7.54 8.74 -8.27
C LYS A 34 -6.25 8.58 -7.47
N GLN A 35 -5.31 9.52 -7.56
CA GLN A 35 -4.09 9.43 -6.76
C GLN A 35 -4.34 9.63 -5.27
N PHE A 36 -5.21 10.57 -4.91
CA PHE A 36 -5.59 10.76 -3.52
C PHE A 36 -6.13 9.46 -2.92
N ILE A 37 -7.06 8.79 -3.63
CA ILE A 37 -7.62 7.50 -3.20
C ILE A 37 -6.52 6.43 -3.09
N ASN A 38 -5.63 6.32 -4.09
CA ASN A 38 -4.54 5.35 -4.07
C ASN A 38 -3.60 5.55 -2.89
N ILE A 39 -3.22 6.80 -2.58
CA ILE A 39 -2.34 7.09 -1.43
C ILE A 39 -3.04 6.72 -0.13
N ARG A 40 -4.33 7.05 0.00
CA ARG A 40 -5.13 6.66 1.17
C ARG A 40 -5.20 5.15 1.34
N LEU A 41 -5.40 4.40 0.25
CA LEU A 41 -5.41 2.94 0.27
C LEU A 41 -4.07 2.36 0.71
N VAL A 42 -2.96 2.87 0.18
CA VAL A 42 -1.61 2.44 0.59
C VAL A 42 -1.40 2.63 2.09
N ILE A 43 -1.81 3.77 2.66
CA ILE A 43 -1.67 4.01 4.11
C ILE A 43 -2.51 3.02 4.92
N ILE A 44 -3.76 2.76 4.48
CA ILE A 44 -4.65 1.79 5.14
C ILE A 44 -4.06 0.38 5.07
N GLU A 45 -3.53 -0.02 3.91
CA GLU A 45 -2.87 -1.31 3.75
C GLU A 45 -1.63 -1.42 4.63
N MET A 46 -0.78 -0.40 4.69
CA MET A 46 0.39 -0.39 5.59
C MET A 46 -0.03 -0.59 7.04
N ARG A 47 -1.05 0.15 7.52
CA ARG A 47 -1.59 -0.03 8.87
C ARG A 47 -2.10 -1.45 9.10
N ASN A 48 -2.85 -1.99 8.15
CA ASN A 48 -3.40 -3.34 8.26
C ASN A 48 -2.29 -4.39 8.26
N HIS A 49 -1.25 -4.25 7.42
CA HIS A 49 -0.09 -5.13 7.42
C HIS A 49 0.64 -5.13 8.77
N PHE A 50 0.87 -3.95 9.37
CA PHE A 50 1.46 -3.88 10.70
C PHE A 50 0.58 -4.54 11.77
N ALA A 51 -0.73 -4.33 11.73
CA ALA A 51 -1.66 -4.95 12.66
C ALA A 51 -1.66 -6.49 12.52
N THR A 52 -1.73 -7.01 11.30
CA THR A 52 -1.67 -8.45 11.02
C THR A 52 -0.34 -9.06 11.43
N LEU A 53 0.78 -8.39 11.12
CA LEU A 53 2.10 -8.87 11.51
C LEU A 53 2.23 -8.90 13.04
N TYR A 54 1.81 -7.83 13.72
CA TYR A 54 1.83 -7.77 15.18
C TYR A 54 0.98 -8.87 15.80
N ASP A 55 -0.25 -9.06 15.32
CA ASP A 55 -1.15 -10.12 15.79
C ASP A 55 -0.54 -11.52 15.61
N LEU A 56 0.02 -11.80 14.43
CA LEU A 56 0.69 -13.07 14.14
C LEU A 56 1.90 -13.30 15.07
N LEU A 57 2.72 -12.26 15.26
CA LEU A 57 3.90 -12.33 16.13
C LEU A 57 3.50 -12.55 17.58
N MET A 58 2.56 -11.76 18.12
CA MET A 58 2.16 -11.86 19.51
C MET A 58 1.52 -13.21 19.83
N LYS A 59 0.69 -13.75 18.93
CA LYS A 59 0.09 -15.09 19.08
C LYS A 59 1.12 -16.22 19.10
N ASN A 60 2.29 -16.01 18.50
CA ASN A 60 3.31 -17.06 18.35
C ASN A 60 4.63 -16.72 19.06
N ILE A 61 4.68 -15.65 19.86
CA ILE A 61 5.93 -15.06 20.35
C ILE A 61 6.79 -16.05 21.14
N ASP A 62 6.17 -16.94 21.92
CA ASP A 62 6.89 -17.94 22.70
C ASP A 62 7.53 -19.02 21.83
N LYS A 63 6.82 -19.49 20.81
CA LYS A 63 7.34 -20.46 19.83
C LYS A 63 8.42 -19.83 18.96
N ILE A 64 8.28 -18.54 18.63
CA ILE A 64 9.27 -17.79 17.84
C ILE A 64 10.54 -17.54 18.68
N LYS A 65 10.41 -17.16 19.96
CA LYS A 65 11.54 -16.96 20.87
C LYS A 65 12.23 -18.27 21.26
N LYS A 66 11.46 -19.35 21.39
CA LYS A 66 11.94 -20.68 21.78
C LYS A 66 11.43 -21.73 20.79
N PRO A 67 12.05 -21.83 19.60
CA PRO A 67 11.70 -22.86 18.64
C PRO A 67 12.10 -24.25 19.20
N ARG A 68 11.15 -24.90 19.91
CA ARG A 68 11.14 -26.26 20.52
C ARG A 68 11.81 -26.45 21.90
N THR A 69 11.08 -27.09 22.81
CA THR A 69 11.61 -28.08 23.80
C THR A 69 10.73 -29.34 23.93
N SER A 70 9.66 -29.51 23.14
CA SER A 70 8.66 -30.58 23.35
C SER A 70 9.07 -32.00 22.91
N HIS A 71 10.30 -32.22 22.43
CA HIS A 71 10.83 -33.56 22.14
C HIS A 71 11.89 -34.03 23.15
N ALA A 72 12.39 -33.14 24.02
CA ALA A 72 13.36 -33.52 25.04
C ALA A 72 12.70 -34.07 26.31
N GLU A 73 11.50 -33.60 26.66
CA GLU A 73 10.80 -34.01 27.89
C GLU A 73 10.13 -35.39 27.81
N HIS A 74 9.77 -35.87 26.61
CA HIS A 74 9.11 -37.17 26.43
C HIS A 74 10.11 -38.35 26.28
N MET A 75 11.42 -38.08 26.33
CA MET A 75 12.48 -39.09 26.24
C MET A 75 13.11 -39.42 27.62
N MET A 76 12.59 -38.85 28.71
CA MET A 76 13.08 -39.04 30.09
C MET A 76 12.07 -39.71 31.03
N TYR A 77 11.19 -40.57 30.51
CA TYR A 77 10.40 -41.52 31.30
C TYR A 77 10.35 -42.88 30.61
#